data_AF-A0A512D346-F1
#
_entry.id   AF-A0A512D346-F1
#
_cell.length_a   1.000
_cell.length_b   1.000
_cell.length_c   1.000
_cell.angle_alpha   90.00
_cell.angle_beta   90.00
_cell.angle_gamma   90.00
#
_symmetry.space_group_name_H-M   'P 1'
#
loop_
_entity.id
_entity.type
_entity.pdbx_description
1 polymer ?
#
loop_
_entity_poly.entity_id
_entity_poly.type
_entity_poly.pdbx_seq_one_letter_code
_entity_poly.pdbx_strand_id
1 'polypeptide(L)'
;MTFLLDEVVPLVTERFAISDDPDRWGICGGSSGGNGAFTAAWHRPDRLRRVVAYLSSFAQMPGGNPYPALLPTVPRKPLRVLLQAGHRDLNWNEPESNWLAENLRTAAALAETGHDIRLVLGDGGHSANHGGVLLPDALRWVWRDGDRPGAGGAA
;
A
#
# COMPACT_ATOMS: atom_id res chain seq x y z
N MET A 1 -0.06 -10.04 -11.86
CA MET A 1 0.25 -8.68 -12.32
C MET A 1 1.26 -8.77 -13.45
N THR A 2 0.79 -9.08 -14.66
CA THR A 2 1.63 -9.26 -15.86
C THR A 2 1.62 -7.98 -16.69
N PHE A 3 0.44 -7.43 -16.99
CA PHE A 3 0.28 -6.22 -17.82
C PHE A 3 1.22 -5.05 -17.43
N LEU A 4 1.24 -4.63 -16.16
CA LEU A 4 2.10 -3.50 -15.74
C LEU A 4 3.60 -3.80 -15.92
N LEU A 5 4.05 -4.99 -15.54
CA LEU A 5 5.48 -5.29 -15.44
C LEU A 5 6.06 -5.83 -16.75
N ASP A 6 5.25 -6.52 -17.55
CA ASP A 6 5.70 -7.29 -18.71
C ASP A 6 5.30 -6.59 -20.03
N GLU A 7 4.34 -5.65 -20.00
CA GLU A 7 3.89 -4.92 -21.18
C GLU A 7 4.14 -3.41 -21.06
N VAL A 8 3.73 -2.78 -19.95
CA VAL A 8 3.87 -1.32 -19.79
C VAL A 8 5.31 -0.91 -19.47
N VAL A 9 5.93 -1.53 -18.45
CA VAL A 9 7.29 -1.17 -18.02
C VAL A 9 8.34 -1.27 -19.14
N PRO A 10 8.37 -2.33 -19.98
CA PRO A 10 9.32 -2.41 -21.08
C PRO A 10 9.27 -1.19 -22.02
N LEU A 11 8.06 -0.74 -22.38
CA LEU A 11 7.86 0.45 -23.21
C LEU A 11 8.36 1.74 -22.55
N VAL A 12 8.28 1.85 -21.22
CA VAL A 12 8.84 3.00 -20.50
C VAL A 12 10.37 2.92 -20.49
N THR A 13 10.95 1.73 -20.30
CA THR A 13 12.40 1.55 -20.25
C THR A 13 13.11 1.76 -21.58
N GLU A 14 12.40 1.69 -22.70
CA GLU A 14 12.92 2.11 -24.01
C GLU A 14 13.29 3.60 -24.05
N ARG A 15 12.64 4.43 -23.23
CA ARG A 15 12.79 5.89 -23.23
C ARG A 15 13.51 6.44 -22.00
N PHE A 16 13.47 5.71 -20.89
CA PHE A 16 14.00 6.17 -19.61
C PHE A 16 14.78 5.06 -18.90
N ALA A 17 15.94 5.41 -18.34
CA ALA A 17 16.65 4.52 -17.44
C ALA A 17 15.89 4.41 -16.11
N ILE A 18 15.35 3.24 -15.82
CA ILE A 18 14.66 2.93 -14.56
C ILE A 18 15.54 1.96 -13.78
N SER A 19 15.58 2.12 -12.46
CA SER A 19 16.33 1.25 -11.57
C SER A 19 15.80 -0.18 -11.60
N ASP A 20 16.69 -1.18 -11.51
CA ASP A 20 16.28 -2.58 -11.27
C ASP A 20 16.07 -2.89 -9.78
N ASP A 21 16.61 -2.05 -8.90
CA ASP A 21 16.43 -2.17 -7.44
C ASP A 21 14.93 -2.06 -7.05
N PRO A 22 14.30 -3.14 -6.56
CA PRO A 22 12.87 -3.16 -6.22
C PRO A 22 12.52 -2.27 -5.03
N ASP A 23 13.50 -1.93 -4.19
CA ASP A 23 13.27 -0.95 -3.15
C ASP A 23 12.92 0.38 -3.80
N ARG A 24 13.44 0.71 -4.99
CA ARG A 24 13.17 1.97 -5.71
C ARG A 24 11.80 2.09 -6.37
N TRP A 25 11.03 1.01 -6.39
CA TRP A 25 9.72 0.97 -7.06
C TRP A 25 8.57 1.12 -6.08
N GLY A 26 7.62 1.97 -6.47
CA GLY A 26 6.38 2.16 -5.75
C GLY A 26 5.15 2.10 -6.64
N ILE A 27 4.04 1.72 -6.02
CA ILE A 27 2.70 1.73 -6.63
C ILE A 27 1.73 2.44 -5.70
N CYS A 28 0.84 3.24 -6.26
CA CYS A 28 -0.16 3.96 -5.49
C CYS A 28 -1.54 3.90 -6.15
N GLY A 29 -2.58 4.04 -5.33
CA GLY A 29 -3.94 4.14 -5.82
C GLY A 29 -4.94 4.50 -4.72
N GLY A 30 -6.14 4.91 -5.14
CA GLY A 30 -7.26 5.21 -4.25
C GLY A 30 -8.44 4.28 -4.52
N SER A 31 -9.26 3.99 -3.50
CA SER A 31 -10.43 3.11 -3.65
C SER A 31 -10.04 1.72 -4.16
N SER A 32 -10.58 1.26 -5.29
CA SER A 32 -10.14 0.02 -5.97
C SER A 32 -8.70 0.08 -6.50
N GLY A 33 -8.17 1.27 -6.77
CA GLY A 33 -6.74 1.44 -7.02
C GLY A 33 -5.90 1.17 -5.78
N GLY A 34 -6.44 1.44 -4.57
CA GLY A 34 -5.73 1.25 -3.31
C GLY A 34 -5.52 -0.22 -2.97
N ASN A 35 -6.60 -1.02 -2.99
CA ASN A 35 -6.46 -2.47 -2.78
C ASN A 35 -5.71 -3.13 -3.96
N GLY A 36 -5.86 -2.63 -5.19
CA GLY A 36 -5.10 -3.06 -6.36
C GLY A 36 -3.59 -2.83 -6.20
N ALA A 37 -3.19 -1.64 -5.72
CA ALA A 37 -1.80 -1.30 -5.44
C ALA A 37 -1.19 -2.23 -4.37
N PHE A 38 -1.90 -2.44 -3.26
CA PHE A 38 -1.45 -3.35 -2.22
C PHE A 38 -1.36 -4.79 -2.71
N THR A 39 -2.36 -5.28 -3.44
CA THR A 39 -2.38 -6.64 -4.02
C THR A 39 -1.26 -6.85 -5.03
N ALA A 40 -0.97 -5.84 -5.86
CA ALA A 40 0.12 -5.87 -6.82
C ALA A 40 1.47 -6.09 -6.12
N ALA A 41 1.76 -5.27 -5.11
CA ALA A 41 2.98 -5.37 -4.33
C ALA A 41 3.05 -6.66 -3.51
N TRP A 42 1.92 -7.10 -2.96
CA TRP A 42 1.82 -8.38 -2.26
C TRP A 42 2.24 -9.55 -3.14
N HIS A 43 1.79 -9.59 -4.40
CA HIS A 43 2.13 -10.67 -5.32
C HIS A 43 3.47 -10.49 -6.03
N ARG A 44 3.99 -9.26 -6.12
CA ARG A 44 5.26 -8.94 -6.79
C ARG A 44 6.24 -8.16 -5.90
N PRO A 45 6.60 -8.67 -4.70
CA PRO A 45 7.58 -8.02 -3.83
C PRO A 45 9.01 -8.04 -4.43
N ASP A 46 9.22 -8.83 -5.49
CA ASP A 46 10.41 -8.84 -6.32
C ASP A 46 10.57 -7.56 -7.16
N ARG A 47 9.50 -6.79 -7.34
CA ARG A 47 9.51 -5.55 -8.14
C ARG A 47 8.88 -4.36 -7.45
N LEU A 48 7.84 -4.52 -6.64
CA LEU A 48 7.07 -3.44 -6.04
C LEU A 48 7.14 -3.55 -4.52
N ARG A 49 7.87 -2.65 -3.86
CA ARG A 49 8.05 -2.69 -2.40
C ARG A 49 7.50 -1.48 -1.65
N ARG A 50 7.25 -0.37 -2.35
CA ARG A 50 6.63 0.83 -1.78
C ARG A 50 5.16 0.91 -2.19
N VAL A 51 4.27 1.05 -1.21
CA VAL A 51 2.82 1.11 -1.45
C VAL A 51 2.24 2.35 -0.80
N VAL A 52 1.42 3.08 -1.56
CA VAL A 52 0.57 4.15 -1.02
C VAL A 52 -0.88 3.85 -1.41
N ALA A 53 -1.70 3.46 -0.45
CA ALA A 53 -3.09 3.06 -0.70
C ALA A 53 -4.06 3.96 0.08
N TYR A 54 -4.86 4.73 -0.66
CA TYR A 54 -5.85 5.66 -0.12
C TYR A 54 -7.24 5.04 -0.12
N LEU A 55 -7.97 5.16 0.99
CA LEU A 55 -9.37 4.76 1.12
C LEU A 55 -9.64 3.40 0.47
N SER A 56 -8.82 2.38 0.77
CA SER A 56 -8.76 1.16 -0.04
C SER A 56 -10.06 0.37 0.09
N SER A 57 -10.57 -0.15 -1.03
CA SER A 57 -11.82 -0.92 -1.06
C SER A 57 -11.66 -2.38 -0.59
N PHE A 58 -10.90 -2.60 0.49
CA PHE A 58 -10.73 -3.91 1.10
C PHE A 58 -12.07 -4.58 1.42
N ALA A 59 -13.05 -3.80 1.88
CA ALA A 59 -14.41 -4.24 2.17
C ALA A 59 -15.19 -4.81 0.97
N GLN A 60 -14.74 -4.53 -0.26
CA GLN A 60 -15.41 -4.96 -1.49
C GLN A 60 -14.65 -6.05 -2.25
N MET A 61 -13.59 -6.61 -1.66
CA MET A 61 -12.85 -7.68 -2.31
C MET A 61 -13.74 -8.91 -2.52
N PRO A 62 -13.73 -9.54 -3.71
CA PRO A 62 -14.46 -10.78 -3.93
C PRO A 62 -14.00 -11.86 -2.93
N GLY A 63 -14.96 -12.48 -2.23
CA GLY A 63 -14.65 -13.44 -1.17
C GLY A 63 -14.23 -12.82 0.18
N GLY A 64 -14.31 -11.50 0.32
CA GLY A 64 -13.91 -10.76 1.52
C GLY A 64 -12.44 -10.34 1.49
N ASN A 65 -12.06 -9.47 2.42
CA ASN A 65 -10.68 -9.02 2.58
C ASN A 65 -9.82 -10.16 3.17
N PRO A 66 -8.88 -10.75 2.41
CA PRO A 66 -8.10 -11.88 2.90
C PRO A 66 -6.96 -11.44 3.82
N TYR A 67 -6.53 -10.18 3.74
CA TYR A 67 -5.24 -9.75 4.28
C TYR A 67 -5.12 -9.85 5.80
N PRO A 68 -6.14 -9.45 6.61
CA PRO A 68 -6.06 -9.60 8.05
C PRO A 68 -5.78 -11.05 8.50
N ALA A 69 -6.38 -12.03 7.83
CA ALA A 69 -6.17 -13.44 8.13
C ALA A 69 -4.91 -14.02 7.46
N LEU A 70 -4.54 -13.53 6.27
CA LEU A 70 -3.42 -14.05 5.49
C LEU A 70 -2.06 -13.60 6.03
N LEU A 71 -1.92 -12.33 6.39
CA LEU A 71 -0.67 -11.72 6.83
C LEU A 71 0.08 -12.52 7.91
N PRO A 72 -0.57 -13.00 9.00
CA PRO A 72 0.13 -13.75 10.04
C PRO A 72 0.55 -15.18 9.65
N THR A 73 0.08 -15.69 8.51
CA THR A 73 0.29 -17.10 8.11
C THR A 73 1.46 -17.32 7.16
N VAL A 74 2.06 -16.25 6.64
CA VAL A 74 3.12 -16.33 5.63
C VAL A 74 4.37 -15.58 6.07
N PRO A 75 5.56 -15.91 5.52
CA PRO A 75 6.76 -15.12 5.76
C PRO A 75 6.54 -13.66 5.37
N ARG A 76 7.00 -12.74 6.23
CA ARG A 76 6.90 -11.31 6.04
C ARG A 76 7.54 -10.89 4.71
N LYS A 77 6.81 -10.10 3.92
CA LYS A 77 7.30 -9.56 2.65
C LYS A 77 7.97 -8.20 2.90
N PRO A 78 9.01 -7.82 2.12
CA PRO A 78 9.72 -6.55 2.30
C PRO A 78 8.90 -5.38 1.73
N LEU A 79 7.70 -5.17 2.28
CA LEU A 79 6.79 -4.12 1.86
C LEU A 79 6.81 -2.96 2.87
N ARG A 80 6.86 -1.75 2.32
CA ARG A 80 6.64 -0.50 3.03
C ARG A 80 5.33 0.11 2.57
N VAL A 81 4.38 0.26 3.49
CA VAL A 81 2.99 0.52 3.17
C VAL A 81 2.48 1.75 3.90
N LEU A 82 2.06 2.77 3.16
CA LEU A 82 1.23 3.83 3.70
C LEU A 82 -0.22 3.54 3.37
N LEU A 83 -1.03 3.39 4.40
CA LEU A 83 -2.48 3.29 4.31
C LEU A 83 -3.10 4.60 4.78
N GLN A 84 -4.03 5.14 4.01
CA GLN A 84 -4.88 6.25 4.45
C GLN A 84 -6.33 5.79 4.49
N ALA A 85 -7.01 6.01 5.61
CA ALA A 85 -8.41 5.68 5.81
C ALA A 85 -9.21 6.93 6.18
N GLY A 86 -10.52 6.92 5.92
CA GLY A 86 -11.46 7.93 6.37
C GLY A 86 -12.32 7.40 7.51
N HIS A 87 -12.46 8.17 8.59
CA HIS A 87 -13.33 7.82 9.72
C HIS A 87 -14.77 7.66 9.24
N ARG A 88 -15.24 8.56 8.37
CA ARG A 88 -16.61 8.56 7.86
C ARG A 88 -16.72 8.01 6.44
N ASP A 89 -15.82 7.09 6.08
CA ASP A 89 -15.82 6.44 4.76
C ASP A 89 -17.08 5.58 4.58
N LEU A 90 -17.24 4.95 3.42
CA LEU A 90 -18.43 4.17 3.09
C LEU A 90 -18.75 3.12 4.17
N ASN A 91 -20.00 3.12 4.62
CA ASN A 91 -20.54 2.18 5.61
C ASN A 91 -19.75 2.15 6.94
N TRP A 92 -19.05 3.23 7.30
CA TRP A 92 -18.23 3.29 8.52
C TRP A 92 -19.00 2.97 9.81
N ASN A 93 -20.31 3.22 9.82
CA ASN A 93 -21.24 2.98 10.93
C ASN A 93 -22.11 1.73 10.76
N GLU A 94 -21.86 0.93 9.73
CA GLU A 94 -22.62 -0.29 9.44
C GLU A 94 -21.80 -1.54 9.76
N PRO A 95 -22.44 -2.68 10.08
CA PRO A 95 -21.72 -3.92 10.39
C PRO A 95 -21.07 -4.57 9.16
N GLU A 96 -21.67 -4.37 7.98
CA GLU A 96 -21.26 -5.02 6.73
C GLU A 96 -20.62 -4.02 5.77
N SER A 97 -19.67 -4.52 4.96
CA SER A 97 -18.96 -3.71 3.96
C SER A 97 -18.40 -2.40 4.52
N ASN A 98 -17.90 -2.41 5.76
CA ASN A 98 -17.44 -1.22 6.50
C ASN A 98 -15.99 -0.85 6.12
N TRP A 99 -15.81 0.26 5.39
CA TRP A 99 -14.50 0.61 4.83
C TRP A 99 -13.50 1.09 5.89
N LEU A 100 -13.98 1.78 6.92
CA LEU A 100 -13.14 2.16 8.05
C LEU A 100 -12.58 0.90 8.71
N ALA A 101 -13.47 -0.02 9.11
CA ALA A 101 -13.08 -1.23 9.82
C ALA A 101 -12.11 -2.08 8.99
N GLU A 102 -12.35 -2.27 7.70
CA GLU A 102 -11.50 -3.11 6.85
C GLU A 102 -10.10 -2.52 6.63
N ASN A 103 -9.99 -1.20 6.46
CA ASN A 103 -8.67 -0.55 6.40
C ASN A 103 -7.93 -0.64 7.75
N LEU A 104 -8.63 -0.44 8.87
CA LEU A 104 -8.04 -0.56 10.20
C LEU A 104 -7.58 -1.99 10.53
N ARG A 105 -8.38 -3.01 10.19
CA ARG A 105 -8.02 -4.43 10.37
C ARG A 105 -6.78 -4.80 9.55
N THR A 106 -6.72 -4.32 8.31
CA THR A 106 -5.56 -4.57 7.43
C THR A 106 -4.31 -3.87 7.96
N ALA A 107 -4.45 -2.63 8.44
CA ALA A 107 -3.36 -1.89 9.05
C ALA A 107 -2.85 -2.55 10.34
N ALA A 108 -3.76 -3.03 11.19
CA ALA A 108 -3.43 -3.74 12.42
C ALA A 108 -2.63 -5.02 12.10
N ALA A 109 -3.13 -5.85 11.18
CA ALA A 109 -2.44 -7.09 10.80
C ALA A 109 -1.04 -6.83 10.21
N LEU A 110 -0.86 -5.76 9.42
CA LEU A 110 0.45 -5.36 8.91
C LEU A 110 1.41 -4.97 10.05
N ALA A 111 0.93 -4.21 11.04
CA ALA A 111 1.72 -3.82 12.20
C ALA A 111 2.09 -5.02 13.09
N GLU A 112 1.12 -5.89 13.39
CA GLU A 112 1.31 -7.11 14.20
C GLU A 112 2.34 -8.06 13.59
N THR A 113 2.40 -8.10 12.26
CA THR A 113 3.37 -8.93 11.51
C THR A 113 4.69 -8.24 11.24
N GLY A 114 4.92 -7.04 11.79
CA GLY A 114 6.19 -6.31 11.72
C GLY A 114 6.50 -5.72 10.34
N HIS A 115 5.50 -5.46 9.51
CA HIS A 115 5.70 -4.72 8.26
C HIS A 115 5.99 -3.25 8.56
N ASP A 116 6.72 -2.61 7.64
CA ASP A 116 6.94 -1.16 7.71
C ASP A 116 5.67 -0.43 7.25
N ILE A 117 4.84 -0.03 8.21
CA ILE A 117 3.54 0.57 7.95
C ILE A 117 3.39 1.97 8.56
N ARG A 118 2.69 2.84 7.83
CA ARG A 118 2.07 4.05 8.38
C ARG A 118 0.59 4.07 8.05
N LEU A 119 -0.24 4.17 9.08
CA LEU A 119 -1.66 4.47 8.97
C LEU A 119 -1.88 5.98 9.16
N VAL A 120 -2.62 6.60 8.25
CA VAL A 120 -3.12 7.97 8.40
C VAL A 120 -4.65 7.94 8.38
N LEU A 121 -5.28 8.27 9.49
CA LEU A 121 -6.73 8.35 9.60
C LEU A 121 -7.17 9.81 9.48
N GLY A 122 -8.03 10.11 8.52
CA GLY A 122 -8.68 11.42 8.40
C GLY A 122 -10.14 11.36 8.85
N ASP A 123 -10.74 12.50 9.21
CA ASP A 123 -12.13 12.57 9.70
C ASP A 123 -13.21 12.57 8.59
N GLY A 124 -12.77 12.65 7.33
CA GLY A 124 -13.64 12.75 6.15
C GLY A 124 -14.23 11.42 5.68
N GLY A 125 -15.10 11.51 4.67
CA GLY A 125 -15.67 10.36 3.97
C GLY A 125 -14.89 9.95 2.73
N HIS A 126 -15.55 9.27 1.78
CA HIS A 126 -14.93 8.75 0.56
C HIS A 126 -14.54 9.87 -0.43
N SER A 127 -13.45 10.59 -0.12
CA SER A 127 -13.03 11.78 -0.84
C SER A 127 -11.53 11.78 -1.10
N ALA A 128 -11.15 12.06 -2.35
CA ALA A 128 -9.76 12.16 -2.76
C ALA A 128 -9.02 13.37 -2.17
N ASN A 129 -9.73 14.35 -1.57
CA ASN A 129 -9.14 15.60 -1.10
C ASN A 129 -8.04 15.36 -0.05
N HIS A 130 -8.31 14.55 0.97
CA HIS A 130 -7.32 14.27 2.02
C HIS A 130 -6.11 13.51 1.46
N GLY A 131 -6.34 12.48 0.64
CA GLY A 131 -5.27 11.74 -0.03
C GLY A 131 -4.41 12.63 -0.93
N GLY A 132 -5.02 13.58 -1.64
CA GLY A 132 -4.32 14.55 -2.48
C GLY A 132 -3.41 15.49 -1.68
N VAL A 133 -3.89 16.01 -0.55
CA VAL A 133 -3.08 16.83 0.37
C VAL A 133 -1.95 16.02 1.00
N LEU A 134 -2.20 14.74 1.31
CA LEU A 134 -1.24 13.85 1.94
C LEU A 134 -0.13 13.35 0.98
N LEU A 135 -0.36 13.38 -0.34
CA LEU A 135 0.51 12.75 -1.33
C LEU A 135 2.00 13.14 -1.19
N PRO A 136 2.38 14.42 -1.05
CA PRO A 136 3.80 14.78 -0.89
C PRO A 136 4.45 14.11 0.33
N ASP A 137 3.75 14.06 1.46
CA ASP A 137 4.25 13.43 2.68
C ASP A 137 4.24 11.92 2.59
N ALA A 138 3.25 11.34 1.89
CA ALA A 138 3.21 9.92 1.64
C ALA A 138 4.40 9.46 0.80
N LEU A 139 4.72 10.20 -0.27
CA LEU A 139 5.89 9.93 -1.11
C LEU A 139 7.19 10.04 -0.30
N ARG A 140 7.37 11.12 0.47
CA ARG A 140 8.55 11.26 1.35
C ARG A 140 8.66 10.09 2.33
N TRP A 141 7.55 9.69 2.94
CA TRP A 141 7.57 8.61 3.93
C TRP A 141 7.89 7.25 3.30
N VAL A 142 7.30 6.89 2.16
CA VAL A 142 7.61 5.58 1.55
C VAL A 142 9.03 5.54 0.95
N TRP A 143 9.56 6.68 0.49
CA TRP A 143 10.94 6.80 -0.02
C TRP A 143 11.98 7.17 1.04
N ARG A 144 11.61 7.28 2.32
CA ARG A 144 12.55 7.69 3.37
C ARG A 144 13.76 6.76 3.46
N ASP A 145 14.92 7.34 3.71
CA ASP A 145 16.11 6.59 4.09
C ASP A 145 15.89 6.01 5.49
N GLY A 146 16.12 4.71 5.64
CA GLY A 146 15.88 4.05 6.92
C GLY A 146 15.88 2.52 6.89
N ASP A 147 15.99 1.89 5.71
CA ASP A 147 16.07 0.43 5.65
C ASP A 147 16.73 -0.08 4.35
N ARG A 148 17.88 0.50 3.97
CA ARG A 148 18.78 -0.20 3.03
C ARG A 148 19.60 -1.19 3.86
N PRO A 149 19.48 -2.51 3.65
CA PRO A 149 20.48 -3.43 4.17
C PRO A 149 21.82 -3.04 3.54
N GLY A 150 22.69 -2.37 4.30
CA GLY A 150 24.02 -1.93 3.84
C GLY A 150 24.35 -0.44 3.98
N ALA A 151 23.43 0.42 4.43
CA ALA A 151 23.75 1.83 4.72
C ALA A 151 24.16 2.10 6.19
N GLY A 152 24.66 1.06 6.88
CA GLY A 152 25.34 1.20 8.17
C GLY A 152 26.77 1.63 7.93
N GLY A 153 27.00 2.94 7.90
CA GLY A 153 28.33 3.51 7.86
C GLY A 153 29.16 3.07 9.07
N ALA A 154 30.42 2.78 8.80
CA ALA A 154 31.48 2.76 9.79
C ALA A 154 31.40 4.05 10.64
N ALA A 155 31.35 3.86 11.95
CA ALA A 155 31.74 4.86 12.94
C ALA A 155 32.98 4.33 13.66
#